data_AF-A0A4X2M2H0-F1
#
_entry.id   AF-A0A4X2M2H0-F1
#
_cell.length_a   1.000
_cell.length_b   1.000
_cell.length_c   1.000
_cell.angle_alpha   90.00
_cell.angle_beta   90.00
_cell.angle_gamma   90.00
#
_symmetry.space_group_name_H-M   'P 1'
#
loop_
_entity.id
_entity.type
_entity.pdbx_description
1 polymer ?
#
loop_
_entity_poly.entity_id
_entity_poly.type
_entity_poly.pdbx_seq_one_letter_code
_entity_poly.pdbx_strand_id
1 'polypeptide(L)'
;MGGSSLLDLPLLLFIVISIDGALCRNTVSPWLGMDSKWPQVKKNFTKSEAMCPEGQHPVGDICCQLCPPGTKKAFDCVMDGGKPTCANCAPGEDYTDHPHYYDKCLRCGLCDGEHGLEVRKNCTTLQNVVCGCAKHFFCNSPECKHCEPCAQCEHGILEECTENRNAVCHVGGWRRKCKQNVYTWKVRNEEIIPLSYKDIDLSTHIPKIAEKMELDQVRRFVRKMGTTEVKIDQVKNDYSNDTEEQKIQLLKHWYESHGKKGAYGRLILGLRDIGLRVVAEKLQEVISAHPENQPENGNSSVLHIQGLDSS
;
A
#
# COMPACT_ATOMS: atom_id res chain seq x y z
N MET A 1 -47.40 -0.31 50.01
CA MET A 1 -47.85 -1.54 50.69
C MET A 1 -47.76 -2.65 49.67
N GLY A 2 -47.06 -3.74 50.01
CA GLY A 2 -46.78 -4.87 49.12
C GLY A 2 -48.03 -5.65 48.72
N GLY A 3 -47.95 -6.67 47.87
CA GLY A 3 -46.79 -7.34 47.31
C GLY A 3 -47.20 -8.52 46.41
N SER A 4 -46.19 -9.28 45.99
CA SER A 4 -46.21 -10.63 45.40
C SER A 4 -46.76 -10.72 43.95
N SER A 5 -46.11 -11.38 42.99
CA SER A 5 -45.57 -12.75 43.05
C SER A 5 -44.53 -13.02 41.97
N LEU A 6 -43.68 -14.01 42.25
CA LEU A 6 -42.68 -14.68 41.41
C LEU A 6 -43.17 -15.09 40.00
N LEU A 7 -42.25 -15.18 39.03
CA LEU A 7 -41.86 -16.41 38.31
C LEU A 7 -40.71 -16.15 37.29
N ASP A 8 -39.69 -17.01 37.38
CA ASP A 8 -38.77 -17.53 36.35
C ASP A 8 -37.74 -16.66 35.57
N LEU A 9 -36.46 -17.03 35.79
CA LEU A 9 -35.31 -16.91 34.88
C LEU A 9 -35.54 -17.78 33.61
N PRO A 10 -34.89 -17.54 32.44
CA PRO A 10 -33.44 -17.34 32.37
C PRO A 10 -32.90 -16.34 31.30
N LEU A 11 -31.65 -15.94 31.57
CA LEU A 11 -30.62 -15.48 30.64
C LEU A 11 -30.89 -15.65 29.13
N LEU A 12 -31.01 -14.52 28.43
CA LEU A 12 -30.53 -14.41 27.05
C LEU A 12 -29.75 -13.11 26.87
N LEU A 13 -28.43 -13.27 26.80
CA LEU A 13 -27.47 -12.33 26.22
C LEU A 13 -27.87 -12.04 24.77
N PHE A 14 -28.62 -10.97 24.53
CA PHE A 14 -28.67 -10.33 23.23
C PHE A 14 -27.41 -9.47 23.07
N ILE A 15 -26.30 -10.13 22.74
CA ILE A 15 -25.19 -9.43 22.08
C ILE A 15 -25.75 -8.99 20.74
N VAL A 16 -25.97 -7.69 20.61
CA VAL A 16 -26.19 -7.04 19.33
C VAL A 16 -24.89 -7.23 18.54
N ILE A 17 -24.82 -8.30 17.74
CA ILE A 17 -23.81 -8.39 16.71
C ILE A 17 -24.27 -7.40 15.65
N SER A 18 -23.76 -6.18 15.71
CA SER A 18 -23.80 -5.26 14.57
C SER A 18 -23.02 -5.92 13.45
N ILE A 19 -23.74 -6.59 12.56
CA ILE A 19 -23.27 -7.00 11.24
C ILE A 19 -23.38 -5.76 10.35
N ASP A 20 -22.51 -4.79 10.58
CA ASP A 20 -22.24 -3.76 9.58
C ASP A 20 -20.90 -4.06 8.94
N GLY A 21 -20.99 -4.53 7.70
CA GLY A 21 -19.85 -4.62 6.81
C GLY A 21 -19.28 -3.22 6.56
N ALA A 22 -17.97 -3.10 6.73
CA ALA A 22 -17.16 -2.09 6.07
C ALA A 22 -15.95 -2.82 5.49
N LEU A 23 -16.02 -3.22 4.22
CA LEU A 23 -15.52 -2.42 3.10
C LEU A 23 -14.05 -2.03 3.32
N CYS A 24 -13.15 -2.68 2.58
CA CYS A 24 -11.78 -2.19 2.39
C CYS A 24 -11.85 -0.73 1.93
N ARG A 25 -11.51 0.20 2.81
CA ARG A 25 -11.23 1.58 2.43
C ARG A 25 -9.73 1.71 2.25
N ASN A 26 -9.30 1.79 1.00
CA ASN A 26 -8.05 2.46 0.68
C ASN A 26 -8.27 3.96 0.89
N THR A 27 -7.70 4.51 1.96
CA THR A 27 -7.45 5.96 2.04
C THR A 27 -5.95 6.18 2.01
N VAL A 28 -5.48 6.64 0.86
CA VAL A 28 -4.21 7.37 0.74
C VAL A 28 -4.30 8.57 1.66
N SER A 29 -3.30 8.79 2.51
CA SER A 29 -3.19 10.00 3.34
C SER A 29 -2.92 11.22 2.45
N PRO A 30 -3.70 12.31 2.53
CA PRO A 30 -3.27 13.63 2.08
C PRO A 30 -2.70 14.37 3.30
N TRP A 31 -1.39 14.60 3.31
CA TRP A 31 -0.79 15.55 4.24
C TRP A 31 -1.20 16.97 3.82
N LEU A 32 -1.80 17.69 4.78
CA LEU A 32 -2.02 19.13 4.76
C LEU A 32 -0.67 19.86 4.68
N GLY A 33 -0.40 20.51 3.54
CA GLY A 33 0.65 21.52 3.41
C GLY A 33 0.13 22.86 3.93
N MET A 34 0.81 23.43 4.93
CA MET A 34 0.55 24.77 5.44
C MET A 34 1.04 25.84 4.48
N ASP A 35 0.17 26.81 4.26
CA ASP A 35 0.31 27.98 3.40
C ASP A 35 1.43 28.93 3.85
N SER A 36 2.24 29.39 2.88
CA SER A 36 3.02 30.63 3.00
C SER A 36 2.67 31.54 1.82
N LYS A 37 1.69 32.42 2.06
CA LYS A 37 1.27 33.48 1.13
C LYS A 37 2.41 34.46 0.90
N TRP A 38 2.97 34.48 -0.30
CA TRP A 38 3.71 35.64 -0.80
C TRP A 38 2.72 36.76 -1.17
N PRO A 39 3.03 38.03 -0.87
CA PRO A 39 2.13 39.16 -1.09
C PRO A 39 1.73 39.31 -2.57
N GLN A 40 0.42 39.24 -2.81
CA GLN A 40 -0.21 39.63 -4.06
C GLN A 40 -0.05 41.14 -4.23
N VAL A 41 0.97 41.54 -5.00
CA VAL A 41 1.03 42.89 -5.55
C VAL A 41 -0.19 43.05 -6.44
N LYS A 42 -1.20 43.76 -5.94
CA LYS A 42 -2.30 44.28 -6.75
C LYS A 42 -1.69 45.21 -7.78
N LYS A 43 -1.45 44.72 -8.98
CA LYS A 43 -1.24 45.58 -10.14
C LYS A 43 -2.56 46.31 -10.35
N ASN A 44 -2.56 47.62 -10.11
CA ASN A 44 -3.64 48.49 -10.54
C ASN A 44 -3.66 48.44 -12.08
N PHE A 45 -4.53 47.62 -12.66
CA PHE A 45 -4.86 47.71 -14.09
C PHE A 45 -5.75 48.94 -14.29
N THR A 46 -5.15 50.12 -14.28
CA THR A 46 -5.76 51.31 -14.86
C THR A 46 -5.55 51.27 -16.37
N LYS A 47 -6.43 50.56 -17.08
CA LYS A 47 -6.94 50.90 -18.42
C LYS A 47 -8.08 49.92 -18.73
N SER A 48 -9.26 50.44 -19.03
CA SER A 48 -10.38 49.65 -19.56
C SER A 48 -9.91 48.99 -20.85
N GLU A 49 -9.54 47.71 -20.82
CA GLU A 49 -9.47 46.89 -22.03
C GLU A 49 -10.90 46.87 -22.62
N ALA A 50 -11.04 47.17 -23.92
CA ALA A 50 -12.31 47.02 -24.59
C ALA A 50 -12.81 45.58 -24.36
N MET A 51 -13.99 45.44 -23.75
CA MET A 51 -14.64 44.14 -23.56
C MET A 51 -15.10 43.63 -24.92
N CYS A 52 -14.25 42.85 -25.58
CA CYS A 52 -14.61 42.22 -26.84
C CYS A 52 -15.60 41.07 -26.61
N PRO A 53 -16.51 40.82 -27.58
CA PRO A 53 -17.37 39.64 -27.56
C PRO A 53 -16.57 38.34 -27.51
N GLU A 54 -17.20 37.27 -27.02
CA GLU A 54 -16.60 35.94 -27.00
C GLU A 54 -16.17 35.52 -28.41
N GLY A 55 -14.93 35.04 -28.55
CA GLY A 55 -14.34 34.71 -29.86
C GLY A 55 -13.65 35.87 -30.59
N GLN A 56 -13.46 37.02 -29.93
CA GLN A 56 -12.67 38.16 -30.45
C GLN A 56 -11.56 38.57 -29.48
N HIS A 57 -10.53 39.23 -30.01
CA HIS A 57 -9.37 39.69 -29.27
C HIS A 57 -9.24 41.21 -29.30
N PRO A 58 -9.02 41.89 -28.16
CA PRO A 58 -8.85 43.33 -28.12
C PRO A 58 -7.50 43.77 -28.70
N VAL A 59 -7.52 44.78 -29.56
CA VAL A 59 -6.33 45.43 -30.13
C VAL A 59 -6.52 46.94 -30.00
N GLY A 60 -6.03 47.50 -28.89
CA GLY A 60 -6.33 48.90 -28.55
C GLY A 60 -7.83 49.06 -28.24
N ASP A 61 -8.51 49.90 -29.03
CA ASP A 61 -9.94 50.20 -28.87
C ASP A 61 -10.84 49.44 -29.86
N ILE A 62 -10.28 48.53 -30.68
CA ILE A 62 -11.03 47.69 -31.61
C ILE A 62 -10.91 46.20 -31.23
N CYS A 63 -11.88 45.41 -31.65
CA CYS A 63 -11.92 43.97 -31.47
C CYS A 63 -11.62 43.27 -32.80
N CYS A 64 -10.66 42.36 -32.80
CA CYS A 64 -10.29 41.58 -33.98
C CYS A 64 -10.80 40.14 -33.87
N GLN A 65 -11.12 39.54 -35.01
CA GLN A 65 -11.38 38.10 -35.09
C GLN A 65 -10.08 37.31 -34.81
N LEU A 66 -10.24 36.04 -34.45
CA LEU A 66 -9.12 35.13 -34.22
C LEU A 66 -8.62 34.51 -35.52
N CYS A 67 -7.32 34.17 -35.57
CA CYS A 67 -6.77 33.30 -36.59
C CYS A 67 -7.26 31.86 -36.37
N PRO A 68 -7.56 31.10 -37.44
CA PRO A 68 -7.92 29.70 -37.31
C PRO A 68 -6.73 28.83 -36.87
N PRO A 69 -6.99 27.62 -36.32
CA PRO A 69 -5.94 26.64 -36.03
C PRO A 69 -5.05 26.36 -37.24
N GLY A 70 -3.77 26.07 -37.00
CA GLY A 70 -2.75 25.87 -38.03
C GLY A 70 -2.16 27.16 -38.60
N THR A 71 -2.52 28.31 -38.04
CA THR A 71 -2.01 29.62 -38.46
C THR A 71 -1.63 30.50 -37.28
N LYS A 72 -0.82 31.52 -37.52
CA LYS A 72 -0.43 32.58 -36.57
C LYS A 72 -0.75 33.96 -37.11
N LYS A 73 -0.97 34.93 -36.22
CA LYS A 73 -1.18 36.32 -36.59
C LYS A 73 0.10 36.92 -37.16
N ALA A 74 0.10 37.28 -38.45
CA ALA A 74 1.17 38.02 -39.09
C ALA A 74 0.99 39.54 -38.93
N PHE A 75 -0.24 40.03 -39.09
CA PHE A 75 -0.59 41.44 -38.90
C PHE A 75 -1.95 41.58 -38.21
N ASP A 76 -2.09 42.63 -37.41
CA ASP A 76 -3.35 42.97 -36.74
C ASP A 76 -4.46 43.33 -37.73
N CYS A 77 -5.71 43.19 -37.29
CA CYS A 77 -6.83 43.73 -38.05
C CYS A 77 -6.84 45.27 -37.96
N VAL A 78 -7.39 45.92 -39.00
CA VAL A 78 -7.44 47.39 -39.08
C VAL A 78 -8.80 47.94 -38.65
N MET A 79 -9.87 47.16 -38.77
CA MET A 79 -11.25 47.57 -38.48
C MET A 79 -11.83 46.72 -37.34
N ASP A 80 -12.74 47.32 -36.57
CA ASP A 80 -13.49 46.61 -35.53
C ASP A 80 -14.31 45.46 -36.11
N GLY A 81 -14.24 44.29 -35.46
CA GLY A 81 -14.75 43.01 -35.96
C GLY A 81 -13.98 42.42 -37.15
N GLY A 82 -12.86 43.03 -37.57
CA GLY A 82 -12.10 42.65 -38.75
C GLY A 82 -11.27 41.38 -38.59
N LYS A 83 -10.93 40.72 -39.70
CA LYS A 83 -10.06 39.54 -39.72
C LYS A 83 -8.58 39.97 -39.80
N PRO A 84 -7.70 39.49 -38.90
CA PRO A 84 -6.26 39.71 -39.00
C PRO A 84 -5.66 38.98 -40.20
N THR A 85 -4.45 39.36 -40.60
CA THR A 85 -3.69 38.58 -41.59
C THR A 85 -3.04 37.40 -40.88
N CYS A 86 -3.38 36.18 -41.27
CA CYS A 86 -2.85 34.95 -40.69
C CYS A 86 -1.86 34.27 -41.65
N ALA A 87 -0.75 33.77 -41.12
CA ALA A 87 0.25 32.99 -41.84
C ALA A 87 0.27 31.55 -41.32
N ASN A 88 0.59 30.57 -42.17
CA ASN A 88 0.60 29.17 -41.78
C ASN A 88 1.74 28.86 -40.78
N CYS A 89 1.48 27.88 -39.91
CA CYS A 89 2.53 27.20 -39.16
C CYS A 89 3.37 26.32 -40.10
N ALA A 90 4.64 26.10 -39.74
CA ALA A 90 5.57 25.19 -40.38
C ALA A 90 5.25 23.73 -40.01
N PRO A 91 4.85 22.88 -40.98
CA PRO A 91 4.50 21.49 -40.72
C PRO A 91 5.65 20.72 -40.05
N GLY A 92 5.35 20.07 -38.93
CA GLY A 92 6.32 19.25 -38.19
C GLY A 92 7.22 20.05 -37.23
N GLU A 93 7.21 21.38 -37.28
CA GLU A 93 7.97 22.23 -36.36
C GLU A 93 7.08 22.95 -35.33
N ASP A 94 5.93 23.47 -35.78
CA ASP A 94 5.00 24.19 -34.93
C ASP A 94 3.53 23.97 -35.33
N TYR A 95 2.64 24.23 -34.36
CA TYR A 95 1.22 23.94 -34.44
C TYR A 95 0.40 24.96 -33.65
N THR A 96 -0.88 25.06 -33.99
CA THR A 96 -1.89 25.72 -33.16
C THR A 96 -3.21 24.97 -33.30
N ASP A 97 -3.84 24.65 -32.19
CA ASP A 97 -4.94 23.67 -32.10
C ASP A 97 -6.32 24.30 -31.89
N HIS A 98 -6.38 25.59 -31.56
CA HIS A 98 -7.62 26.34 -31.33
C HIS A 98 -7.56 27.71 -32.02
N PRO A 99 -8.69 28.37 -32.30
CA PRO A 99 -8.68 29.75 -32.78
C PRO A 99 -8.00 30.67 -31.76
N HIS A 100 -7.05 31.50 -32.19
CA HIS A 100 -6.27 32.34 -31.29
C HIS A 100 -5.79 33.65 -31.95
N TYR A 101 -5.13 34.50 -31.15
CA TYR A 101 -4.56 35.77 -31.61
C TYR A 101 -3.03 35.87 -31.44
N TYR A 102 -2.35 34.75 -31.14
CA TYR A 102 -0.89 34.67 -31.04
C TYR A 102 -0.17 35.05 -32.33
N ASP A 103 0.95 35.75 -32.20
CA ASP A 103 1.87 36.13 -33.27
C ASP A 103 2.84 35.00 -33.66
N LYS A 104 2.85 33.90 -32.89
CA LYS A 104 3.69 32.72 -33.08
C LYS A 104 2.89 31.44 -32.92
N CYS A 105 3.28 30.42 -33.67
CA CYS A 105 2.78 29.06 -33.46
C CYS A 105 3.48 28.42 -32.25
N LEU A 106 2.84 27.41 -31.66
CA LEU A 106 3.42 26.64 -30.55
C LEU A 106 4.39 25.61 -31.13
N ARG A 107 5.59 25.50 -30.58
CA ARG A 107 6.53 24.47 -31.03
C ARG A 107 6.02 23.07 -30.71
N CYS A 108 6.20 22.16 -31.65
CA CYS A 108 5.97 20.75 -31.44
C CYS A 108 6.83 20.25 -30.28
N GLY A 109 6.25 19.41 -29.43
CA GLY A 109 6.97 18.67 -28.41
C GLY A 109 7.88 17.61 -29.03
N LEU A 110 8.70 16.99 -28.19
CA LEU A 110 9.55 15.86 -28.56
C LEU A 110 9.19 14.67 -27.68
N CYS A 111 9.14 13.49 -28.27
CA CYS A 111 9.01 12.23 -27.53
C CYS A 111 10.41 11.72 -27.26
N ASP A 112 10.85 11.89 -26.01
CA ASP A 112 12.21 11.55 -25.62
C ASP A 112 12.37 10.04 -25.40
N GLY A 113 13.16 9.41 -26.26
CA GLY A 113 13.45 7.98 -26.20
C GLY A 113 14.21 7.57 -24.93
N GLU A 114 15.01 8.46 -24.32
CA GLU A 114 15.69 8.17 -23.05
C GLU A 114 14.70 8.02 -21.90
N HIS A 115 13.55 8.68 -22.00
CA HIS A 115 12.44 8.56 -21.06
C HIS A 115 11.46 7.44 -21.45
N GLY A 116 11.81 6.57 -22.40
CA GLY A 116 10.99 5.44 -22.83
C GLY A 116 9.75 5.86 -23.63
N LEU A 117 9.76 7.03 -24.27
CA LEU A 117 8.66 7.54 -25.08
C LEU A 117 8.93 7.35 -26.58
N GLU A 118 7.88 7.09 -27.35
CA GLU A 118 7.92 7.05 -28.81
C GLU A 118 6.78 7.87 -29.44
N VAL A 119 6.97 8.27 -30.69
CA VAL A 119 5.97 9.05 -31.43
C VAL A 119 4.81 8.14 -31.85
N ARG A 120 3.62 8.39 -31.31
CA ARG A 120 2.38 7.70 -31.71
C ARG A 120 1.66 8.43 -32.84
N LYS A 121 1.63 9.76 -32.77
CA LYS A 121 1.14 10.62 -33.86
C LYS A 121 2.10 11.76 -34.07
N ASN A 122 2.46 11.98 -35.34
CA ASN A 122 3.32 13.08 -35.72
C ASN A 122 2.65 14.43 -35.44
N CYS A 123 3.47 15.42 -35.12
CA CYS A 123 3.03 16.79 -35.05
C CYS A 123 2.54 17.24 -36.43
N THR A 124 1.47 18.04 -36.45
CA THR A 124 0.97 18.70 -37.66
C THR A 124 0.72 20.16 -37.34
N THR A 125 0.37 20.98 -38.32
CA THR A 125 0.02 22.38 -38.03
C THR A 125 -1.18 22.52 -37.08
N LEU A 126 -2.03 21.50 -36.95
CA LEU A 126 -3.28 21.56 -36.16
C LEU A 126 -3.19 20.89 -34.78
N GLN A 127 -2.12 20.14 -34.50
CA GLN A 127 -2.00 19.40 -33.24
C GLN A 127 -0.54 19.13 -32.91
N ASN A 128 -0.24 19.07 -31.61
CA ASN A 128 1.07 18.66 -31.14
C ASN A 128 1.39 17.21 -31.53
N VAL A 129 2.67 16.84 -31.39
CA VAL A 129 3.06 15.43 -31.32
C VAL A 129 2.31 14.75 -30.17
N VAL A 130 1.87 13.51 -30.40
CA VAL A 130 1.33 12.65 -29.34
C VAL A 130 2.35 11.56 -29.06
N CYS A 131 2.88 11.56 -27.84
CA CYS A 131 3.80 10.55 -27.36
C CYS A 131 3.04 9.38 -26.73
N GLY A 132 3.59 8.18 -26.88
CA GLY A 132 3.18 6.97 -26.18
C GLY A 132 4.39 6.28 -25.55
N CYS A 133 4.16 5.29 -24.69
CA CYS A 133 5.27 4.49 -24.18
C CYS A 133 5.84 3.63 -25.31
N ALA A 134 7.15 3.61 -25.42
CA ALA A 134 7.87 2.78 -26.37
C ALA A 134 7.56 1.29 -26.14
N LYS A 135 7.80 0.48 -27.17
CA LYS A 135 7.65 -0.97 -27.03
C LYS A 135 8.48 -1.51 -25.86
N HIS A 136 7.86 -2.34 -25.03
CA HIS A 136 8.44 -2.87 -23.78
C HIS A 136 8.63 -1.82 -22.66
N PHE A 137 7.91 -0.70 -22.73
CA PHE A 137 7.75 0.25 -21.64
C PHE A 137 6.26 0.44 -21.29
N PHE A 138 5.98 0.84 -20.05
CA PHE A 138 4.63 1.09 -19.55
C PHE A 138 4.58 2.30 -18.62
N CYS A 139 3.39 2.84 -18.42
CA CYS A 139 3.14 3.85 -17.39
C CYS A 139 1.69 3.81 -16.90
N ASN A 140 1.48 3.82 -15.58
CA ASN A 140 0.15 3.64 -14.99
C ASN A 140 -0.72 4.92 -14.99
N SER A 141 -0.16 6.07 -15.37
CA SER A 141 -0.84 7.37 -15.40
C SER A 141 -1.43 7.64 -16.79
N PRO A 142 -2.54 8.38 -16.92
CA PRO A 142 -2.98 8.88 -18.23
C PRO A 142 -2.04 9.96 -18.80
N GLU A 143 -1.32 10.69 -17.93
CA GLU A 143 -0.32 11.68 -18.31
C GLU A 143 1.07 11.19 -17.89
N CYS A 144 1.80 10.59 -18.83
CA CYS A 144 3.12 10.03 -18.59
C CYS A 144 4.20 10.97 -19.10
N LYS A 145 5.03 11.47 -18.18
CA LYS A 145 6.23 12.24 -18.54
C LYS A 145 7.43 11.34 -18.86
N HIS A 146 7.41 10.11 -18.36
CA HIS A 146 8.37 9.04 -18.64
C HIS A 146 7.65 7.70 -18.55
N CYS A 147 8.20 6.68 -19.20
CA CYS A 147 7.72 5.32 -19.12
C CYS A 147 8.78 4.41 -18.50
N GLU A 148 8.32 3.42 -17.75
CA GLU A 148 9.18 2.44 -17.09
C GLU A 148 9.34 1.21 -17.98
N PRO A 149 10.53 0.59 -18.02
CA PRO A 149 10.70 -0.67 -18.75
C PRO A 149 9.83 -1.77 -18.12
N CYS A 150 9.21 -2.58 -18.97
CA CYS A 150 8.41 -3.72 -18.55
C CYS A 150 9.25 -4.74 -17.78
N ALA A 151 8.64 -5.40 -16.81
CA ALA A 151 9.25 -6.50 -16.08
C ALA A 151 9.61 -7.65 -17.04
N GLN A 152 10.85 -8.12 -16.96
CA GLN A 152 11.29 -9.30 -17.66
C GLN A 152 11.04 -10.53 -16.78
N CYS A 153 10.13 -11.40 -17.22
CA CYS A 153 9.68 -12.53 -16.43
C CYS A 153 10.54 -13.77 -16.66
N GLU A 154 11.31 -14.19 -15.64
CA GLU A 154 12.14 -15.40 -15.69
C GLU A 154 11.31 -16.70 -15.76
N HIS A 155 10.13 -16.72 -15.13
CA HIS A 155 9.28 -17.91 -15.01
C HIS A 155 8.05 -17.89 -15.93
N GLY A 156 8.09 -17.07 -16.97
CA GLY A 156 6.98 -16.87 -17.90
C GLY A 156 6.06 -15.72 -17.48
N ILE A 157 5.25 -15.27 -18.44
CA ILE A 157 4.38 -14.11 -18.35
C ILE A 157 2.96 -14.59 -18.03
N LEU A 158 2.34 -14.06 -16.97
CA LEU A 158 0.94 -14.31 -16.63
C LEU A 158 0.01 -13.32 -17.35
N GLU A 159 0.38 -12.05 -17.37
CA GLU A 159 -0.28 -11.01 -18.17
C GLU A 159 0.80 -10.21 -18.91
N GLU A 160 0.61 -10.03 -20.21
CA GLU A 160 1.55 -9.30 -21.04
C GLU A 160 1.61 -7.82 -20.65
N CYS A 161 2.79 -7.22 -20.82
CA CYS A 161 2.95 -5.79 -20.62
C CYS A 161 2.15 -5.00 -21.66
N THR A 162 1.50 -3.93 -21.23
CA THR A 162 0.81 -2.98 -22.11
C THR A 162 1.38 -1.58 -21.92
N GLU A 163 1.06 -0.66 -22.85
CA GLU A 163 1.49 0.76 -22.77
C GLU A 163 1.14 1.41 -21.41
N ASN A 164 0.09 0.92 -20.74
CA ASN A 164 -0.43 1.47 -19.49
C ASN A 164 -0.30 0.57 -18.25
N ARG A 165 0.27 -0.63 -18.37
CA ARG A 165 0.41 -1.58 -17.25
C ARG A 165 1.63 -2.45 -17.44
N ASN A 166 2.33 -2.72 -16.34
CA ASN A 166 3.46 -3.63 -16.34
C ASN A 166 3.04 -5.06 -16.70
N ALA A 167 3.98 -5.86 -17.21
CA ALA A 167 3.82 -7.31 -17.26
C ALA A 167 3.61 -7.86 -15.86
N VAL A 168 2.62 -8.75 -15.72
CA VAL A 168 2.47 -9.56 -14.51
C VAL A 168 3.21 -10.86 -14.77
N CYS A 169 4.30 -11.07 -14.04
CA CYS A 169 5.06 -12.29 -14.17
C CYS A 169 4.41 -13.45 -13.42
N HIS A 170 4.57 -14.67 -13.94
CA HIS A 170 4.45 -15.83 -13.08
C HIS A 170 5.47 -15.67 -11.96
N VAL A 171 4.96 -15.68 -10.73
CA VAL A 171 5.84 -15.66 -9.58
C VAL A 171 6.65 -16.95 -9.61
N GLY A 172 7.96 -16.83 -9.81
CA GLY A 172 8.92 -17.87 -9.48
C GLY A 172 8.67 -18.31 -8.06
N GLY A 173 8.02 -19.47 -7.92
CA GLY A 173 7.20 -19.87 -6.78
C GLY A 173 7.35 -19.08 -5.48
N TRP A 174 6.56 -18.03 -5.31
CA TRP A 174 6.02 -17.55 -4.02
C TRP A 174 4.61 -16.98 -4.23
N ARG A 175 3.62 -17.88 -4.43
CA ARG A 175 2.21 -17.47 -4.31
C ARG A 175 1.93 -17.11 -2.86
N ARG A 176 1.81 -15.81 -2.53
CA ARG A 176 1.01 -15.39 -1.38
C ARG A 176 -0.46 -15.66 -1.69
N LYS A 177 -0.91 -16.91 -1.49
CA LYS A 177 -2.33 -17.16 -1.27
C LYS A 177 -2.62 -16.74 0.15
N CYS A 178 -3.30 -15.62 0.33
CA CYS A 178 -4.10 -15.42 1.53
C CYS A 178 -5.23 -16.46 1.49
N LYS A 179 -4.96 -17.65 2.02
CA LYS A 179 -5.98 -18.54 2.56
C LYS A 179 -5.60 -18.80 4.01
N GLN A 180 -6.56 -18.53 4.89
CA GLN A 180 -6.51 -18.72 6.34
C GLN A 180 -5.53 -19.83 6.78
N ASN A 181 -4.57 -19.46 7.63
CA ASN A 181 -3.89 -20.34 8.61
C ASN A 181 -3.10 -21.57 8.12
N VAL A 182 -2.12 -21.43 7.21
CA VAL A 182 -0.98 -22.39 7.13
C VAL A 182 0.29 -21.67 6.65
N TYR A 183 1.33 -21.57 7.49
CA TYR A 183 2.65 -21.04 7.11
C TYR A 183 3.57 -22.20 6.71
N THR A 184 4.04 -22.26 5.46
CA THR A 184 5.22 -23.07 5.09
C THR A 184 6.04 -22.33 4.03
N TRP A 185 7.35 -22.17 4.25
CA TRP A 185 8.29 -21.77 3.20
C TRP A 185 9.64 -22.47 3.37
N LYS A 186 10.08 -23.07 2.25
CA LYS A 186 11.41 -23.58 1.84
C LYS A 186 12.43 -23.94 2.96
N VAL A 187 12.71 -25.25 3.06
CA VAL A 187 14.06 -25.75 3.36
C VAL A 187 14.57 -26.48 2.10
N ARG A 188 15.85 -26.30 1.75
CA ARG A 188 16.52 -26.98 0.63
C ARG A 188 16.40 -28.50 0.79
N ASN A 189 16.15 -29.19 -0.32
CA ASN A 189 16.30 -30.64 -0.52
C ASN A 189 16.31 -31.47 0.77
N GLU A 190 15.13 -31.87 1.23
CA GLU A 190 14.80 -33.15 1.87
C GLU A 190 13.31 -33.07 2.28
N GLU A 191 12.65 -34.22 2.38
CA GLU A 191 11.20 -34.42 2.40
C GLU A 191 10.40 -33.47 3.32
N ILE A 192 9.26 -32.99 2.81
CA ILE A 192 8.32 -32.11 3.53
C ILE A 192 7.66 -32.91 4.66
N ILE A 193 8.09 -32.68 5.90
CA ILE A 193 7.34 -33.09 7.09
C ILE A 193 6.47 -31.89 7.53
N PRO A 194 5.13 -32.00 7.59
CA PRO A 194 4.27 -30.96 8.13
C PRO A 194 4.58 -30.73 9.61
N LEU A 195 5.30 -29.65 9.94
CA LEU A 195 5.51 -29.24 11.33
C LEU A 195 4.25 -28.51 11.83
N SER A 196 3.25 -29.30 12.21
CA SER A 196 2.08 -28.82 12.93
C SER A 196 2.48 -28.51 14.38
N TYR A 197 2.89 -27.27 14.65
CA TYR A 197 3.06 -26.79 16.03
C TYR A 197 1.70 -26.63 16.70
N LYS A 198 1.56 -27.09 17.95
CA LYS A 198 0.34 -26.86 18.74
C LYS A 198 0.12 -25.35 18.96
N ASP A 199 -1.14 -24.94 19.01
CA ASP A 199 -1.53 -23.59 19.42
C ASP A 199 -1.23 -23.42 20.92
N ILE A 200 -0.02 -22.92 21.23
CA ILE A 200 0.44 -22.63 22.59
C ILE A 200 0.21 -21.13 22.86
N ASP A 201 -0.39 -20.81 24.01
CA ASP A 201 -0.51 -19.41 24.45
C ASP A 201 0.87 -18.90 24.86
N LEU A 202 1.45 -18.03 24.04
CA LEU A 202 2.79 -17.49 24.30
C LEU A 202 2.82 -16.55 25.51
N SER A 203 1.68 -16.03 25.98
CA SER A 203 1.61 -15.03 27.05
C SER A 203 2.41 -15.43 28.30
N THR A 204 2.29 -16.68 28.72
CA THR A 204 2.98 -17.24 29.90
C THR A 204 4.46 -17.57 29.63
N HIS A 205 4.86 -17.63 28.36
CA HIS A 205 6.21 -17.95 27.93
C HIS A 205 7.01 -16.72 27.49
N ILE A 206 6.39 -15.55 27.27
CA ILE A 206 7.08 -14.33 26.82
C ILE A 206 8.29 -13.98 27.68
N PRO A 207 8.24 -14.00 29.03
CA PRO A 207 9.42 -13.70 29.85
C PRO A 207 10.56 -14.69 29.63
N LYS A 208 10.24 -15.99 29.54
CA LYS A 208 11.21 -17.04 29.26
C LYS A 208 11.82 -16.91 27.86
N ILE A 209 11.03 -16.45 26.88
CA ILE A 209 11.51 -16.18 25.52
C ILE A 209 12.45 -14.97 25.51
N ALA A 210 12.06 -13.90 26.21
CA ALA A 210 12.87 -12.69 26.34
C ALA A 210 14.24 -12.97 26.99
N GLU A 211 14.30 -13.85 27.99
CA GLU A 211 15.54 -14.27 28.64
C GLU A 211 16.52 -14.95 27.67
N LYS A 212 16.01 -15.67 26.66
CA LYS A 212 16.84 -16.40 25.67
C LYS A 212 17.26 -15.55 24.48
N MET A 213 16.88 -14.26 24.45
CA MET A 213 17.15 -13.35 23.34
C MET A 213 17.86 -12.08 23.82
N GLU A 214 18.77 -11.58 22.98
CA GLU A 214 19.35 -10.25 23.18
C GLU A 214 18.36 -9.15 22.76
N LEU A 215 18.46 -7.95 23.34
CA LEU A 215 17.54 -6.84 23.03
C LEU A 215 17.56 -6.48 21.53
N ASP A 216 18.73 -6.50 20.89
CA ASP A 216 18.86 -6.26 19.44
C ASP A 216 18.29 -7.38 18.59
N GLN A 217 18.23 -8.61 19.11
CA GLN A 217 17.57 -9.74 18.45
C GLN A 217 16.06 -9.58 18.53
N VAL A 218 15.52 -9.17 19.69
CA VAL A 218 14.09 -8.89 19.86
C VAL A 218 13.65 -7.74 18.96
N ARG A 219 14.40 -6.63 18.92
CA ARG A 219 14.12 -5.49 18.02
C ARG A 219 14.11 -5.89 16.55
N ARG A 220 15.11 -6.66 16.10
CA ARG A 220 15.16 -7.18 14.72
C ARG A 220 13.98 -8.10 14.42
N PHE A 221 13.62 -8.97 15.36
CA PHE A 221 12.48 -9.87 15.24
C PHE A 221 11.17 -9.07 15.09
N VAL A 222 10.83 -8.21 16.04
CA VAL A 222 9.54 -7.50 16.02
C VAL A 222 9.42 -6.55 14.82
N ARG A 223 10.51 -5.90 14.40
CA ARG A 223 10.56 -5.09 13.17
C ARG A 223 10.26 -5.93 11.94
N LYS A 224 10.92 -7.10 11.80
CA LYS A 224 10.70 -8.02 10.68
C LYS A 224 9.28 -8.56 10.66
N MET A 225 8.70 -8.76 11.83
CA MET A 225 7.32 -9.20 12.00
C MET A 225 6.30 -8.05 11.88
N GLY A 226 6.71 -6.81 11.57
CA GLY A 226 5.79 -5.72 11.26
C GLY A 226 5.39 -4.81 12.42
N THR A 227 6.08 -4.89 13.57
CA THR A 227 5.98 -3.84 14.60
C THR A 227 6.59 -2.54 14.08
N THR A 228 5.90 -1.40 14.26
CA THR A 228 6.35 -0.10 13.73
C THR A 228 7.53 0.46 14.52
N GLU A 229 8.41 1.22 13.85
CA GLU A 229 9.53 1.90 14.53
C GLU A 229 9.05 2.84 15.63
N VAL A 230 7.92 3.53 15.41
CA VAL A 230 7.29 4.40 16.43
C VAL A 230 7.01 3.63 17.72
N LYS A 231 6.50 2.40 17.61
CA LYS A 231 6.21 1.59 18.79
C LYS A 231 7.48 1.04 19.43
N ILE A 232 8.49 0.69 18.63
CA ILE A 232 9.80 0.24 19.13
C ILE A 232 10.49 1.35 19.92
N ASP A 233 10.49 2.58 19.39
CA ASP A 233 11.08 3.76 20.03
C ASP A 233 10.30 4.17 21.29
N GLN A 234 8.97 4.06 21.26
CA GLN A 234 8.15 4.28 22.45
C GLN A 234 8.55 3.31 23.57
N VAL A 235 8.61 2.00 23.30
CA VAL A 235 9.00 0.99 24.30
C VAL A 235 10.44 1.22 24.79
N LYS A 236 11.36 1.61 23.90
CA LYS A 236 12.73 1.97 24.28
C LYS A 236 12.77 3.14 25.25
N ASN A 237 11.94 4.16 25.05
CA ASN A 237 11.87 5.34 25.91
C ASN A 237 11.22 5.01 27.27
N ASP A 238 10.07 4.34 27.24
CA ASP A 238 9.25 4.02 28.43
C ASP A 238 10.00 3.11 29.42
N TYR A 239 10.87 2.23 28.92
CA TYR A 239 11.63 1.26 29.72
C TYR A 239 13.14 1.43 29.59
N SER A 240 13.62 2.66 29.41
CA SER A 240 15.03 2.98 29.10
C SER A 240 16.08 2.35 30.03
N ASN A 241 15.75 2.14 31.31
CA ASN A 241 16.64 1.57 32.32
C ASN A 241 16.47 0.05 32.53
N ASP A 242 15.45 -0.57 31.93
CA ASP A 242 15.15 -1.99 32.09
C ASP A 242 15.17 -2.71 30.74
N THR A 243 16.30 -3.34 30.45
CA THR A 243 16.53 -4.06 29.19
C THR A 243 15.66 -5.32 29.08
N GLU A 244 15.37 -6.00 30.19
CA GLU A 244 14.52 -7.19 30.19
C GLU A 244 13.07 -6.81 29.95
N GLU A 245 12.59 -5.77 30.61
CA GLU A 245 11.22 -5.28 30.42
C GLU A 245 11.02 -4.74 29.00
N GLN A 246 12.03 -4.07 28.40
CA GLN A 246 11.98 -3.70 26.97
C GLN A 246 11.75 -4.93 26.07
N LYS A 247 12.49 -6.03 26.31
CA LYS A 247 12.32 -7.25 25.51
C LYS A 247 10.93 -7.85 25.67
N ILE A 248 10.42 -7.93 26.89
CA ILE A 248 9.10 -8.47 27.21
C ILE A 248 8.01 -7.65 26.53
N GLN A 249 8.06 -6.33 26.65
CA GLN A 249 7.03 -5.43 26.10
C GLN A 249 7.00 -5.43 24.57
N LEU A 250 8.16 -5.50 23.91
CA LEU A 250 8.23 -5.66 22.46
C LEU A 250 7.59 -6.98 22.00
N LEU A 251 7.91 -8.09 22.67
CA LEU A 251 7.35 -9.40 22.35
C LEU A 251 5.85 -9.48 22.66
N LYS A 252 5.40 -8.85 23.75
CA LYS A 252 3.99 -8.77 24.12
C LYS A 252 3.17 -8.00 23.08
N HIS A 253 3.65 -6.84 22.67
CA HIS A 253 2.97 -6.05 21.64
C HIS A 253 2.92 -6.78 20.29
N TRP A 254 4.01 -7.47 19.93
CA TRP A 254 4.02 -8.35 18.76
C TRP A 254 2.97 -9.47 18.88
N TYR A 255 2.87 -10.12 20.04
CA TYR A 255 1.92 -11.20 20.27
C TYR A 255 0.45 -10.72 20.18
N GLU A 256 0.16 -9.56 20.77
CA GLU A 256 -1.17 -8.94 20.75
C GLU A 256 -1.61 -8.52 19.34
N SER A 257 -0.70 -7.99 18.52
CA SER A 257 -0.98 -7.51 17.17
C SER A 257 -1.22 -8.64 16.15
N HIS A 258 -0.64 -9.83 16.37
CA HIS A 258 -0.68 -10.93 15.40
C HIS A 258 -1.77 -11.98 15.66
N GLY A 259 -2.41 -11.90 16.84
CA GLY A 259 -3.41 -12.85 17.31
C GLY A 259 -2.81 -14.14 17.87
N LYS A 260 -3.48 -14.72 18.88
CA LYS A 260 -2.98 -15.88 19.65
C LYS A 260 -2.79 -17.15 18.80
N LYS A 261 -3.61 -17.34 17.75
CA LYS A 261 -3.62 -18.57 16.94
C LYS A 261 -2.41 -18.67 16.01
N GLY A 262 -1.66 -19.76 16.12
CA GLY A 262 -0.44 -20.03 15.37
C GLY A 262 0.74 -19.13 15.73
N ALA A 263 0.67 -18.37 16.83
CA ALA A 263 1.71 -17.41 17.22
C ALA A 263 3.04 -18.11 17.52
N TYR A 264 3.00 -19.27 18.19
CA TYR A 264 4.21 -20.06 18.47
C TYR A 264 4.92 -20.52 17.19
N GLY A 265 4.17 -21.03 16.22
CA GLY A 265 4.72 -21.37 14.90
C GLY A 265 5.36 -20.16 14.22
N ARG A 266 4.73 -18.98 14.30
CA ARG A 266 5.28 -17.73 13.75
C ARG A 266 6.55 -17.25 14.47
N LEU A 267 6.63 -17.43 15.80
CA LEU A 267 7.82 -17.13 16.58
C LEU A 267 9.00 -17.98 16.10
N ILE A 268 8.85 -19.29 16.07
CA ILE A 268 9.91 -20.23 15.66
C ILE A 268 10.34 -19.96 14.21
N LEU A 269 9.39 -19.75 13.30
CA LEU A 269 9.70 -19.45 11.90
C LEU A 269 10.40 -18.09 11.74
N GLY A 270 9.91 -17.05 12.41
CA GLY A 270 10.50 -15.71 12.36
C GLY A 270 11.91 -15.69 12.93
N LEU A 271 12.16 -16.43 14.03
CA LEU A 271 13.50 -16.58 14.60
C LEU A 271 14.47 -17.27 13.63
N ARG A 272 14.02 -18.31 12.91
CA ARG A 272 14.83 -18.98 11.88
C ARG A 272 15.12 -18.06 10.68
N ASP A 273 14.16 -17.21 10.30
CA ASP A 273 14.30 -16.26 9.18
C ASP A 273 15.34 -15.17 9.47
N ILE A 274 15.40 -14.69 10.72
CA ILE A 274 16.42 -13.71 11.16
C ILE A 274 17.76 -14.36 11.55
N GLY A 275 17.94 -15.66 11.27
CA GLY A 275 19.20 -16.39 11.51
C GLY A 275 19.41 -16.90 12.94
N LEU A 276 18.42 -16.77 13.83
CA LEU A 276 18.50 -17.21 15.24
C LEU A 276 18.05 -18.66 15.42
N ARG A 277 18.66 -19.59 14.66
CA ARG A 277 18.29 -21.02 14.67
C ARG A 277 18.48 -21.67 16.03
N VAL A 278 19.62 -21.40 16.68
CA VAL A 278 19.96 -21.92 18.01
C VAL A 278 18.95 -21.46 19.07
N VAL A 279 18.46 -20.21 18.98
CA VAL A 279 17.43 -19.71 19.89
C VAL A 279 16.11 -20.44 19.63
N ALA A 280 15.72 -20.61 18.36
CA ALA A 280 14.50 -21.32 18.01
C ALA A 280 14.49 -22.77 18.51
N GLU A 281 15.63 -23.48 18.41
CA GLU A 281 15.78 -24.85 18.93
C GLU A 281 15.67 -24.89 20.46
N LYS A 282 16.36 -23.98 21.18
CA LYS A 282 16.25 -23.86 22.64
C LYS A 282 14.81 -23.56 23.10
N LEU A 283 14.07 -22.74 22.36
CA LEU A 283 12.66 -22.47 22.67
C LEU A 283 11.77 -23.68 22.46
N GLN A 284 12.07 -24.53 21.46
CA GLN A 284 11.38 -25.79 21.25
C GLN A 284 11.61 -26.76 22.40
N GLU A 285 12.82 -26.82 22.94
CA GLU A 285 13.15 -27.62 24.13
C GLU A 285 12.43 -27.10 25.38
N VAL A 286 12.47 -25.80 25.65
CA VAL A 286 11.83 -25.17 26.82
C VAL A 286 10.32 -25.42 26.86
N ILE A 287 9.68 -25.46 25.70
CA ILE A 287 8.23 -25.64 25.57
C ILE A 287 7.85 -27.14 25.54
N SER A 288 8.72 -28.01 25.01
CA SER A 288 8.50 -29.48 25.01
C SER A 288 8.81 -30.12 26.37
N ALA A 289 9.62 -29.47 27.21
CA ALA A 289 9.98 -29.92 28.55
C ALA A 289 8.93 -29.62 29.64
N HIS A 290 7.71 -29.23 29.27
CA HIS A 290 6.55 -29.20 30.18
C HIS A 290 5.45 -30.16 29.71
N PRO A 291 5.56 -31.46 30.01
CA PRO A 291 4.42 -32.35 30.05
C PRO A 291 3.76 -32.26 31.43
N GLU A 292 2.57 -31.66 31.51
CA GLU A 292 1.57 -32.21 32.42
C GLU A 292 1.16 -33.58 31.86
N ASN A 293 1.89 -34.60 32.28
CA ASN A 293 1.45 -35.99 32.38
C ASN A 293 2.48 -36.69 33.27
N GLN A 294 2.38 -36.48 34.57
CA GLN A 294 2.88 -37.50 35.50
C GLN A 294 1.94 -38.71 35.37
N PRO A 295 2.46 -39.90 35.04
CA PRO A 295 1.68 -41.13 35.11
C PRO A 295 1.61 -41.57 36.57
N GLU A 296 0.42 -41.54 37.18
CA GLU A 296 0.16 -42.45 38.29
C GLU A 296 -0.02 -43.85 37.70
N ASN A 297 1.08 -44.60 37.67
CA ASN A 297 1.07 -46.03 37.39
C ASN A 297 0.93 -46.79 38.72
N GLY A 298 0.01 -47.75 38.78
CA GLY A 298 -0.05 -48.69 39.89
C GLY A 298 -1.33 -49.51 39.95
N ASN A 299 -1.56 -50.36 38.96
CA ASN A 299 -2.59 -51.40 39.08
C ASN A 299 -2.02 -52.59 39.88
N SER A 300 -2.66 -52.98 40.99
CA SER A 300 -2.63 -54.36 41.47
C SER A 300 -3.74 -54.64 42.49
N SER A 301 -4.70 -55.46 42.05
CA SER A 301 -5.34 -56.56 42.78
C SER A 301 -6.03 -56.28 44.13
N VAL A 302 -7.36 -56.46 44.18
CA VAL A 302 -8.09 -57.48 44.97
C VAL A 302 -9.59 -57.14 45.06
N LEU A 303 -10.41 -58.16 44.81
CA LEU A 303 -11.86 -58.35 45.04
C LEU A 303 -12.54 -57.48 46.10
N HIS A 304 -13.75 -56.96 45.82
CA HIS A 304 -14.98 -57.52 46.40
C HIS A 304 -16.27 -57.00 45.72
N ILE A 305 -17.19 -57.93 45.48
CA ILE A 305 -18.60 -57.73 45.11
C ILE A 305 -19.37 -57.37 46.38
N GLN A 306 -20.26 -56.37 46.30
CA GLN A 306 -21.46 -56.16 47.13
C GLN A 306 -22.32 -55.18 46.32
N GLY A 307 -23.53 -55.48 45.83
CA GLY A 307 -24.64 -56.19 46.45
C GLY A 307 -25.74 -55.17 46.74
N LEU A 308 -26.67 -54.97 45.80
CA LEU A 308 -27.99 -54.39 46.08
C LEU A 308 -28.81 -55.47 46.78
N ASP A 309 -29.26 -55.24 48.02
CA ASP A 309 -30.70 -55.27 48.36
C ASP A 309 -30.98 -55.12 49.87
N SER A 310 -32.12 -54.45 50.10
CA SER A 310 -33.09 -54.61 51.20
C SER A 310 -32.74 -54.16 52.62
N SER A 311 -33.30 -53.01 53.04
CA SER A 311 -34.53 -52.93 53.85
C SER A 311 -34.94 -51.48 54.12
#